data_AF-A0A662H445-F1
#
_entry.id   AF-A0A662H445-F1
#
_cell.length_a   1.000
_cell.length_b   1.000
_cell.length_c   1.000
_cell.angle_alpha   90.00
_cell.angle_beta   90.00
_cell.angle_gamma   90.00
#
_symmetry.space_group_name_H-M   'P 1'
#
loop_
_entity.id
_entity.type
_entity.pdbx_description
1 polymer ?
#
loop_
_entity_poly.entity_id
_entity_poly.type
_entity_poly.pdbx_seq_one_letter_code
_entity_poly.pdbx_strand_id
1 'polypeptide(L)'
;MVRKVRKEYVAVNGRLLIADNIAKSKLLYTMRLFRDTIKMAHYLMRKELAWEDIEKRLTSLISNAHYGHSAYQRAKLWKDRPYLKLRKKFLFSVGKSAEKGNRNIRLIPSDNYFIVKIKIPHADGRHEWIECKAIFGKRYIPLLKELSKGNVSYGVEIGEDYKIHVHVPLELYARYLGKNISRRGKSLHIAGFDLNADRINMVIINSSGELLDFKVKHFPEVTQHGFPKERAKDIRLKALSELIDYACYHNVEYFVFEKLGRRRRKKTSNRNINRKLSKFPKKQLLTHAKVMVAKRGKKFCEENPAFSSQDAELIAKKLRLDTHTTSAYILAYRYLKSINT
;
A
#
# COMPACT_ATOMS: atom_id res chain seq x y z
N MET A 1 -28.14 -0.04 -2.35
CA MET A 1 -26.93 0.67 -1.87
C MET A 1 -25.70 0.19 -2.64
N VAL A 2 -25.13 1.03 -3.51
CA VAL A 2 -23.89 0.69 -4.23
C VAL A 2 -22.76 0.55 -3.22
N ARG A 3 -22.21 -0.66 -3.02
CA ARG A 3 -20.97 -0.86 -2.25
C ARG A 3 -19.91 0.05 -2.88
N LYS A 4 -19.59 1.15 -2.19
CA LYS A 4 -18.56 2.10 -2.62
C LYS A 4 -17.26 1.31 -2.78
N VAL A 5 -16.86 1.02 -4.02
CA VAL A 5 -15.63 0.27 -4.31
C VAL A 5 -14.49 1.00 -3.61
N ARG A 6 -13.82 0.30 -2.68
CA ARG A 6 -12.74 0.89 -1.90
C ARG A 6 -11.61 1.27 -2.85
N LYS A 7 -11.48 2.56 -3.16
CA LYS A 7 -10.40 3.07 -3.99
C LYS A 7 -9.07 2.85 -3.26
N GLU A 8 -8.17 2.14 -3.92
CA GLU A 8 -6.83 1.89 -3.41
C GLU A 8 -5.86 2.92 -3.97
N TYR A 9 -4.80 3.19 -3.20
CA TYR A 9 -3.85 4.24 -3.51
C TYR A 9 -2.42 3.72 -3.41
N VAL A 10 -1.56 4.22 -4.31
CA VAL A 10 -0.12 3.98 -4.34
C VAL A 10 0.59 5.30 -4.12
N ALA A 11 1.65 5.29 -3.30
CA ALA A 11 2.47 6.47 -3.07
C ALA A 11 3.51 6.64 -4.20
N VAL A 12 3.48 7.79 -4.85
CA VAL A 12 4.56 8.30 -5.71
C VAL A 12 5.44 9.20 -4.85
N ASN A 13 6.72 8.87 -4.77
CA ASN A 13 7.66 9.57 -3.90
C ASN A 13 8.41 10.64 -4.69
N GLY A 14 8.59 11.80 -4.07
CA GLY A 14 9.41 12.89 -4.55
C GLY A 14 10.13 13.59 -3.39
N ARG A 15 10.83 14.66 -3.72
CA ARG A 15 11.52 15.53 -2.76
C ARG A 15 11.04 16.96 -2.93
N LEU A 16 10.67 17.58 -1.81
CA LEU A 16 10.32 18.99 -1.73
C LEU A 16 11.61 19.80 -1.54
N LEU A 17 11.72 20.91 -2.26
CA LEU A 17 12.77 21.90 -2.18
C LEU A 17 12.12 23.20 -1.71
N ILE A 18 12.51 23.63 -0.52
CA ILE A 18 12.00 24.83 0.14
C ILE A 18 13.17 25.81 0.23
N ALA A 19 13.13 26.87 -0.58
CA ALA A 19 14.19 27.88 -0.61
C ALA A 19 14.02 28.91 0.52
N ASP A 20 12.78 29.25 0.86
CA ASP A 20 12.44 30.26 1.85
C ASP A 20 12.35 29.67 3.28
N ASN A 21 13.13 30.26 4.21
CA ASN A 21 13.13 29.88 5.62
C ASN A 21 11.81 30.23 6.33
N ILE A 22 11.09 31.26 5.88
CA ILE A 22 9.79 31.64 6.44
C ILE A 22 8.77 30.56 6.06
N ALA A 23 8.66 30.22 4.78
CA ALA A 23 7.81 29.12 4.30
C ALA A 23 8.14 27.79 4.99
N LYS A 24 9.43 27.48 5.16
CA LYS A 24 9.88 26.28 5.89
C LYS A 24 9.39 26.28 7.34
N SER A 25 9.49 27.42 8.03
CA SER A 25 9.05 27.57 9.42
C SER A 25 7.53 27.43 9.55
N LYS A 26 6.76 28.08 8.67
CA LYS A 26 5.29 27.95 8.59
C LYS A 26 4.87 26.49 8.34
N LEU A 27 5.55 25.79 7.44
CA LEU A 27 5.30 24.38 7.15
C LEU A 27 5.57 23.49 8.38
N LEU A 28 6.74 23.65 9.03
CA LEU A 28 7.11 22.86 10.20
C LEU A 28 6.15 23.08 11.37
N TYR A 29 5.70 24.33 11.58
CA TYR A 29 4.69 24.65 12.56
C TYR A 29 3.35 23.96 12.25
N THR A 30 2.90 24.03 11.00
CA THR A 30 1.67 23.36 10.54
C THR A 30 1.78 21.84 10.70
N MET A 31 2.93 21.22 10.38
CA MET A 31 3.18 19.79 10.61
C MET A 31 3.12 19.41 12.09
N ARG A 32 3.63 20.27 12.99
CA ARG A 32 3.55 20.07 14.43
C ARG A 32 2.10 20.11 14.90
N LEU A 33 1.34 21.13 14.51
CA LEU A 33 -0.08 21.26 14.83
C LEU A 33 -0.88 20.07 14.30
N PHE A 34 -0.62 19.63 13.07
CA PHE A 34 -1.26 18.46 12.47
C PHE A 34 -0.99 17.18 13.27
N ARG A 35 0.26 16.94 13.67
CA ARG A 35 0.62 15.81 14.54
C ARG A 35 -0.15 15.83 15.86
N ASP A 36 -0.26 17.00 16.50
CA ASP A 36 -0.94 17.14 17.78
C ASP A 36 -2.47 17.01 17.61
N THR A 37 -3.01 17.47 16.49
CA THR A 37 -4.41 17.24 16.06
C THR A 37 -4.72 15.75 15.88
N ILE A 38 -3.79 14.95 15.33
CA ILE A 38 -3.96 13.48 15.26
C ILE A 38 -4.06 12.86 16.65
N LYS A 39 -3.20 13.29 17.59
CA LYS A 39 -3.22 12.76 18.97
C LYS A 39 -4.56 13.07 19.63
N MET A 40 -5.06 14.29 19.45
CA MET A 40 -6.35 14.71 19.95
C MET A 40 -7.49 13.91 19.30
N ALA A 41 -7.48 13.73 17.98
CA ALA A 41 -8.46 12.91 17.27
C ALA A 41 -8.50 11.48 17.83
N HIS A 42 -7.34 10.86 18.02
CA HIS A 42 -7.23 9.53 18.61
C HIS A 42 -7.79 9.47 20.05
N TYR A 43 -7.50 10.48 20.87
CA TYR A 43 -8.03 10.58 22.23
C TYR A 43 -9.57 10.69 22.24
N LEU A 44 -10.13 11.61 21.46
CA LEU A 44 -11.57 11.83 21.40
C LEU A 44 -12.33 10.62 20.83
N MET A 45 -11.76 9.96 19.82
CA MET A 45 -12.32 8.71 19.27
C MET A 45 -12.42 7.59 20.31
N ARG A 46 -11.46 7.52 21.24
CA ARG A 46 -11.46 6.52 22.32
C ARG A 46 -12.43 6.86 23.45
N LYS A 47 -12.80 8.13 23.58
CA LYS A 47 -13.87 8.58 24.47
C LYS A 47 -15.25 8.42 23.82
N GLU A 48 -15.31 7.84 22.61
CA GLU A 48 -16.55 7.53 21.89
C GLU A 48 -17.43 8.76 21.61
N LEU A 49 -16.82 9.94 21.51
CA LEU A 49 -17.54 11.16 21.11
C LEU A 49 -18.09 11.03 19.69
N ALA A 50 -19.22 11.68 19.46
CA ALA A 50 -19.83 11.83 18.14
C ALA A 50 -18.86 12.52 17.15
N TRP A 51 -19.00 12.20 15.86
CA TRP A 51 -18.12 12.73 14.83
C TRP A 51 -18.17 14.26 14.77
N GLU A 52 -19.36 14.83 14.93
CA GLU A 52 -19.62 16.27 14.85
C GLU A 52 -18.84 17.04 15.92
N ASP A 53 -18.77 16.51 17.14
CA ASP A 53 -18.01 17.11 18.24
C ASP A 53 -16.51 16.96 18.03
N ILE A 54 -16.08 15.80 17.52
CA ILE A 54 -14.68 15.58 17.15
C ILE A 54 -14.30 16.60 16.06
N GLU A 55 -15.08 16.70 14.99
CA GLU A 55 -14.80 17.57 13.84
C GLU A 55 -14.67 19.03 14.26
N LYS A 56 -15.61 19.55 15.08
CA LYS A 56 -15.55 20.92 15.62
C LYS A 56 -14.26 21.17 16.39
N ARG A 57 -13.91 20.27 17.31
CA ARG A 57 -12.71 20.40 18.16
C ARG A 57 -11.41 20.29 17.35
N LEU A 58 -11.34 19.39 16.38
CA LEU A 58 -10.18 19.25 15.50
C LEU A 58 -10.03 20.47 14.58
N THR A 59 -11.14 20.96 14.03
CA THR A 59 -11.17 22.15 13.17
C THR A 59 -10.70 23.38 13.92
N SER A 60 -11.15 23.56 15.17
CA SER A 60 -10.71 24.65 16.05
C SER A 60 -9.19 24.59 16.30
N LEU A 61 -8.64 23.41 16.62
CA LEU A 61 -7.22 23.26 16.94
C LEU A 61 -6.29 23.56 15.75
N ILE A 62 -6.62 23.10 14.54
CA ILE A 62 -5.78 23.31 13.35
C ILE A 62 -6.24 24.50 12.50
N SER A 63 -7.32 25.16 12.90
CA SER A 63 -7.99 26.24 12.16
C SER A 63 -8.36 25.87 10.71
N ASN A 64 -8.55 24.58 10.39
CA ASN A 64 -8.89 24.12 9.04
C ASN A 64 -9.61 22.77 9.05
N ALA A 65 -10.88 22.77 8.66
CA ALA A 65 -11.71 21.56 8.71
C ALA A 65 -11.17 20.41 7.84
N HIS A 66 -10.55 20.70 6.69
CA HIS A 66 -10.03 19.65 5.80
C HIS A 66 -8.77 18.99 6.36
N TYR A 67 -7.90 19.75 7.03
CA TYR A 67 -6.80 19.16 7.79
C TYR A 67 -7.30 18.44 9.03
N GLY A 68 -8.32 18.95 9.73
CA GLY A 68 -8.97 18.26 10.84
C GLY A 68 -9.51 16.88 10.42
N HIS A 69 -10.25 16.83 9.31
CA HIS A 69 -10.70 15.59 8.70
C HIS A 69 -9.54 14.65 8.31
N SER A 70 -8.48 15.20 7.72
CA SER A 70 -7.30 14.42 7.34
C SER A 70 -6.59 13.81 8.56
N ALA A 71 -6.49 14.56 9.67
CA ALA A 71 -5.95 14.09 10.93
C ALA A 71 -6.80 12.97 11.53
N TYR A 72 -8.13 13.11 11.50
CA TYR A 72 -9.06 12.07 11.92
C TYR A 72 -8.93 10.77 11.11
N GLN A 73 -8.85 10.87 9.78
CA GLN A 73 -8.63 9.70 8.92
C GLN A 73 -7.30 9.01 9.23
N ARG A 74 -6.26 9.78 9.56
CA ARG A 74 -4.97 9.22 9.98
C ARG A 74 -5.10 8.54 11.35
N ALA A 75 -5.77 9.17 12.31
CA ALA A 75 -5.98 8.64 13.66
C ALA A 75 -6.67 7.26 13.65
N LYS A 76 -7.62 7.02 12.74
CA LYS A 76 -8.28 5.71 12.55
C LYS A 76 -7.32 4.54 12.36
N LEU A 77 -6.14 4.77 11.78
CA LEU A 77 -5.13 3.72 11.58
C LEU A 77 -4.55 3.19 12.90
N TRP A 78 -4.75 3.93 13.99
CA TRP A 78 -4.29 3.58 15.33
C TRP A 78 -5.42 3.44 16.34
N LYS A 79 -6.70 3.35 15.90
CA LYS A 79 -7.88 3.29 16.79
C LYS A 79 -7.73 2.25 17.91
N ASP A 80 -7.18 1.09 17.59
CA ASP A 80 -7.07 -0.04 18.52
C ASP A 80 -5.89 0.10 19.52
N ARG A 81 -5.12 1.19 19.46
CA ARG A 81 -3.99 1.39 20.37
C ARG A 81 -4.44 2.05 21.68
N PRO A 82 -3.99 1.56 22.84
CA PRO A 82 -4.32 2.18 24.12
C PRO A 82 -3.65 3.54 24.31
N TYR A 83 -2.59 3.85 23.56
CA TYR A 83 -1.94 5.15 23.58
C TYR A 83 -1.27 5.43 22.24
N LEU A 84 -1.28 6.70 21.82
CA LEU A 84 -0.67 7.14 20.56
C LEU A 84 0.50 8.10 20.82
N LYS A 85 1.72 7.58 20.77
CA LYS A 85 2.96 8.38 20.83
C LYS A 85 3.45 8.74 19.43
N LEU A 86 3.00 9.87 18.88
CA LEU A 86 3.57 10.43 17.64
C LEU A 86 4.67 11.42 17.96
N ARG A 87 5.92 11.08 17.62
CA ARG A 87 7.10 11.96 17.77
C ARG A 87 7.36 12.80 16.52
N LYS A 88 7.48 12.14 15.37
CA LYS A 88 7.78 12.76 14.08
C LYS A 88 6.67 13.70 13.63
N LYS A 89 7.05 14.82 13.04
CA LYS A 89 6.13 15.79 12.43
C LYS A 89 5.91 15.39 10.97
N PHE A 90 4.71 15.58 10.48
CA PHE A 90 4.38 15.42 9.07
C PHE A 90 3.06 16.13 8.80
N LEU A 91 2.76 16.39 7.53
CA LEU A 91 1.49 16.94 7.11
C LEU A 91 0.84 15.97 6.14
N PHE A 92 -0.44 15.68 6.33
CA PHE A 92 -1.21 14.86 5.40
C PHE A 92 -2.51 15.57 5.03
N SER A 93 -2.82 15.59 3.74
CA SER A 93 -4.07 16.11 3.21
C SER A 93 -4.78 15.05 2.38
N VAL A 94 -6.00 14.71 2.79
CA VAL A 94 -6.90 13.85 1.99
C VAL A 94 -7.42 14.64 0.79
N GLY A 95 -7.42 13.99 -0.37
CA GLY A 95 -7.98 14.55 -1.60
C GLY A 95 -9.49 14.46 -1.67
N LYS A 96 -10.09 15.34 -2.48
CA LYS A 96 -11.47 15.26 -2.97
C LYS A 96 -11.48 15.74 -4.42
N SER A 97 -12.08 14.96 -5.33
CA SER A 97 -12.13 15.32 -6.77
C SER A 97 -12.86 16.64 -7.00
N ALA A 98 -13.96 16.87 -6.28
CA ALA A 98 -14.71 18.15 -6.31
C ALA A 98 -13.90 19.37 -5.83
N GLU A 99 -12.70 19.17 -5.27
CA GLU A 99 -11.86 20.25 -4.72
C GLU A 99 -10.53 20.37 -5.48
N LYS A 100 -10.56 20.21 -6.81
CA LYS A 100 -9.38 20.19 -7.68
C LYS A 100 -8.38 19.08 -7.29
N GLY A 101 -8.93 17.92 -6.93
CA GLY A 101 -8.18 16.74 -6.47
C GLY A 101 -7.70 16.80 -5.02
N ASN A 102 -7.17 17.94 -4.56
CA ASN A 102 -6.78 18.18 -3.17
C ASN A 102 -6.86 19.67 -2.80
N ARG A 103 -7.65 20.01 -1.78
CA ARG A 103 -7.94 21.39 -1.39
C ARG A 103 -6.76 22.12 -0.73
N ASN A 104 -5.90 21.39 -0.02
CA ASN A 104 -4.88 21.98 0.85
C ASN A 104 -3.44 21.76 0.35
N ILE A 105 -3.20 20.76 -0.50
CA ILE A 105 -1.89 20.54 -1.11
C ILE A 105 -2.06 20.27 -2.59
N ARG A 106 -1.73 21.25 -3.44
CA ARG A 106 -1.94 21.19 -4.89
C ARG A 106 -0.64 21.04 -5.64
N LEU A 107 -0.65 20.19 -6.66
CA LEU A 107 0.44 20.05 -7.62
C LEU A 107 0.15 20.91 -8.84
N ILE A 108 1.11 21.75 -9.23
CA ILE A 108 1.06 22.55 -10.46
C ILE A 108 2.26 22.13 -11.31
N PRO A 109 2.02 21.64 -12.54
CA PRO A 109 3.10 21.17 -13.39
C PRO A 109 3.94 22.36 -13.89
N SER A 110 5.24 22.15 -13.94
CA SER A 110 6.20 22.93 -14.73
C SER A 110 6.94 21.96 -15.67
N ASP A 111 7.99 22.40 -16.35
CA ASP A 111 8.68 21.59 -17.36
C ASP A 111 9.34 20.36 -16.71
N ASN A 112 10.21 20.60 -15.72
CA ASN A 112 11.05 19.58 -15.09
C ASN A 112 10.77 19.37 -13.59
N TYR A 113 9.83 20.11 -13.02
CA TYR A 113 9.45 20.02 -11.61
C TYR A 113 7.97 20.34 -11.44
N PHE A 114 7.47 20.20 -10.22
CA PHE A 114 6.13 20.63 -9.83
C PHE A 114 6.22 21.75 -8.81
N ILE A 115 5.41 22.78 -8.95
CA ILE A 115 5.15 23.73 -7.87
C ILE A 115 4.08 23.08 -6.97
N VAL A 116 4.39 22.95 -5.70
CA VAL A 116 3.49 22.42 -4.66
C VAL A 116 2.98 23.59 -3.86
N LYS A 117 1.70 23.94 -4.04
CA LYS A 117 1.03 24.92 -3.19
C LYS A 117 0.55 24.21 -1.93
N ILE A 118 1.00 24.65 -0.76
CA ILE A 118 0.62 24.09 0.55
C ILE A 118 -0.12 25.19 1.32
N LYS A 119 -1.32 24.87 1.79
CA LYS A 119 -2.13 25.81 2.55
C LYS A 119 -1.67 25.87 4.01
N ILE A 120 -1.41 27.07 4.51
CA ILE A 120 -1.09 27.33 5.90
C ILE A 120 -2.36 27.88 6.58
N PRO A 121 -2.88 27.18 7.61
CA PRO A 121 -4.11 27.60 8.25
C PRO A 121 -3.86 28.76 9.23
N HIS A 122 -4.85 29.64 9.32
CA HIS A 122 -4.90 30.78 10.24
C HIS A 122 -6.26 30.80 10.93
N ALA A 123 -6.28 31.24 12.19
CA ALA A 123 -7.46 31.21 13.05
C ALA A 123 -8.59 32.15 12.57
N ASP A 124 -8.22 33.24 11.88
CA ASP A 124 -9.13 34.19 11.24
C ASP A 124 -9.80 33.67 9.96
N GLY A 125 -9.48 32.43 9.55
CA GLY A 125 -9.96 31.81 8.31
C GLY A 125 -9.25 32.30 7.04
N ARG A 126 -8.38 33.32 7.12
CA ARG A 126 -7.62 33.86 5.97
C ARG A 126 -6.36 33.02 5.75
N HIS A 127 -6.55 31.85 5.19
CA HIS A 127 -5.47 30.89 4.94
C HIS A 127 -4.47 31.40 3.90
N GLU A 128 -3.17 31.19 4.17
CA GLU A 128 -2.08 31.53 3.26
C GLU A 128 -1.71 30.32 2.40
N TRP A 129 -1.11 30.56 1.23
CA TRP A 129 -0.44 29.52 0.44
C TRP A 129 1.05 29.75 0.44
N ILE A 130 1.82 28.73 0.82
CA ILE A 130 3.24 28.67 0.50
C ILE A 130 3.45 27.86 -0.77
N GLU A 131 4.48 28.22 -1.54
CA GLU A 131 4.85 27.52 -2.76
C GLU A 131 6.23 26.88 -2.59
N CYS A 132 6.34 25.61 -2.97
CA CYS A 132 7.58 24.85 -2.87
C CYS A 132 7.82 24.09 -4.17
N LYS A 133 9.07 23.91 -4.58
CA LYS A 133 9.37 23.07 -5.76
C LYS A 133 9.40 21.60 -5.33
N ALA A 134 8.91 20.69 -6.16
CA ALA A 134 9.02 19.25 -5.93
C ALA A 134 9.56 18.54 -7.16
N ILE A 135 10.51 17.64 -6.92
CA ILE A 135 11.11 16.79 -7.96
C ILE A 135 10.62 15.36 -7.76
N PHE A 136 10.17 14.76 -8.85
CA PHE A 136 9.73 13.37 -8.93
C PHE A 136 10.54 12.63 -10.00
N GLY A 137 10.62 11.31 -9.90
CA GLY A 137 11.28 10.51 -10.94
C GLY A 137 10.58 10.67 -12.30
N LYS A 138 11.35 10.79 -13.38
CA LYS A 138 10.86 11.10 -14.75
C LYS A 138 9.66 10.25 -15.18
N ARG A 139 9.70 8.94 -14.88
CA ARG A 139 8.61 8.00 -15.19
C ARG A 139 7.24 8.38 -14.62
N TYR A 140 7.20 9.16 -13.54
CA TYR A 140 5.97 9.56 -12.86
C TYR A 140 5.39 10.89 -13.36
N ILE A 141 6.16 11.65 -14.15
CA ILE A 141 5.75 13.01 -14.58
C ILE A 141 4.43 12.98 -15.35
N PRO A 142 4.22 12.11 -16.36
CA PRO A 142 2.95 12.09 -17.11
C PRO A 142 1.73 11.81 -16.21
N LEU A 143 1.88 10.87 -15.27
CA LEU A 143 0.85 10.52 -14.29
C LEU A 143 0.51 11.71 -13.37
N LEU A 144 1.52 12.42 -12.87
CA LEU A 144 1.32 13.56 -11.97
C LEU A 144 0.76 14.78 -12.71
N LYS A 145 1.10 14.98 -14.00
CA LYS A 145 0.46 15.98 -14.86
C LYS A 145 -1.03 15.72 -15.01
N GLU A 146 -1.44 14.47 -15.27
CA GLU A 146 -2.86 14.10 -15.31
C GLU A 146 -3.57 14.36 -13.98
N LEU A 147 -2.91 13.99 -12.87
CA LEU A 147 -3.42 14.23 -11.52
C LEU A 147 -3.67 15.71 -11.22
N SER A 148 -2.77 16.58 -11.73
CA SER A 148 -2.82 18.03 -11.50
C SER A 148 -4.00 18.74 -12.19
N LYS A 149 -4.64 18.10 -13.19
CA LYS A 149 -5.88 18.59 -13.81
C LYS A 149 -7.04 18.67 -12.82
N GLY A 150 -6.96 17.98 -11.70
CA GLY A 150 -7.92 18.09 -10.59
C GLY A 150 -9.14 17.19 -10.69
N ASN A 151 -9.27 16.39 -11.76
CA ASN A 151 -10.40 15.47 -11.98
C ASN A 151 -10.37 14.24 -11.07
N VAL A 152 -9.20 13.93 -10.50
CA VAL A 152 -8.97 12.74 -9.68
C VAL A 152 -8.57 13.15 -8.28
N SER A 153 -9.21 12.55 -7.28
CA SER A 153 -8.85 12.73 -5.87
C SER A 153 -7.49 12.10 -5.56
N TYR A 154 -6.59 12.85 -4.91
CA TYR A 154 -5.28 12.37 -4.47
C TYR A 154 -4.89 12.86 -3.08
N GLY A 155 -4.29 11.98 -2.29
CA GLY A 155 -3.73 12.36 -1.00
C GLY A 155 -2.30 12.89 -1.15
N VAL A 156 -1.87 13.76 -0.26
CA VAL A 156 -0.46 14.18 -0.21
C VAL A 156 0.03 14.11 1.23
N GLU A 157 1.15 13.43 1.45
CA GLU A 157 1.91 13.44 2.70
C GLU A 157 3.24 14.16 2.49
N ILE A 158 3.64 14.99 3.45
CA ILE A 158 4.95 15.63 3.48
C ILE A 158 5.59 15.27 4.82
N GLY A 159 6.74 14.60 4.77
CA GLY A 159 7.52 14.22 5.95
C GLY A 159 8.40 15.35 6.48
N GLU A 160 8.87 15.20 7.72
CA GLU A 160 9.85 16.10 8.35
C GLU A 160 11.20 16.14 7.60
N ASP A 161 11.52 15.11 6.82
CA ASP A 161 12.68 15.04 5.92
C ASP A 161 12.41 15.64 4.53
N TYR A 162 11.29 16.36 4.37
CA TYR A 162 10.84 16.98 3.12
C TYR A 162 10.64 16.01 1.96
N LYS A 163 10.45 14.72 2.25
CA LYS A 163 9.91 13.79 1.26
C LYS A 163 8.43 14.06 1.07
N ILE A 164 8.01 14.10 -0.18
CA ILE A 164 6.60 14.22 -0.56
C ILE A 164 6.12 12.87 -1.10
N HIS A 165 4.98 12.41 -0.58
CA HIS A 165 4.32 11.19 -1.02
C HIS A 165 2.94 11.55 -1.57
N VAL A 166 2.78 11.44 -2.88
CA VAL A 166 1.51 11.66 -3.57
C VAL A 166 0.79 10.32 -3.68
N HIS A 167 -0.32 10.18 -2.97
CA HIS A 167 -1.17 9.00 -2.99
C HIS A 167 -2.12 9.05 -4.18
N VAL A 168 -1.80 8.28 -5.22
CA VAL A 168 -2.50 8.22 -6.51
C VAL A 168 -3.38 6.97 -6.57
N PRO A 169 -4.61 7.02 -7.11
CA PRO A 169 -5.42 5.82 -7.28
C PRO A 169 -4.68 4.72 -8.06
N LEU A 170 -4.77 3.47 -7.58
CA LEU A 170 -4.05 2.33 -8.14
C LEU A 170 -4.37 2.12 -9.63
N GLU A 171 -5.63 2.31 -10.02
CA GLU A 171 -6.06 2.19 -11.42
C GLU A 171 -5.34 3.19 -12.33
N LEU A 172 -5.31 4.47 -11.92
CA LEU A 172 -4.60 5.51 -12.67
C LEU A 172 -3.10 5.24 -12.70
N TYR A 173 -2.52 4.79 -11.58
CA TYR A 173 -1.11 4.40 -11.50
C TYR A 173 -0.79 3.25 -12.47
N ALA A 174 -1.63 2.22 -12.53
CA ALA A 174 -1.46 1.08 -13.43
C ALA A 174 -1.63 1.48 -14.91
N ARG A 175 -2.51 2.43 -15.22
CA ARG A 175 -2.70 2.93 -16.59
C ARG A 175 -1.44 3.58 -17.17
N TYR A 176 -0.74 4.39 -16.36
CA TYR A 176 0.45 5.13 -16.82
C TYR A 176 1.75 4.32 -16.70
N LEU A 177 1.83 3.40 -15.75
CA LEU A 177 3.07 2.66 -15.45
C LEU A 177 2.97 1.16 -15.72
N GLY A 178 1.84 0.72 -16.25
CA GLY A 178 1.60 -0.67 -16.58
C GLY A 178 2.59 -1.19 -17.62
N LYS A 179 2.74 -2.51 -17.67
CA LYS A 179 3.46 -3.20 -18.75
C LYS A 179 2.42 -3.67 -19.76
N ASN A 180 2.67 -3.42 -21.05
CA ASN A 180 1.92 -4.07 -22.12
C ASN A 180 2.34 -5.54 -22.14
N ILE A 181 1.48 -6.42 -21.65
CA ILE A 181 1.65 -7.86 -21.77
C ILE A 181 0.67 -8.33 -22.84
N SER A 182 1.20 -8.92 -23.91
CA SER A 182 0.39 -9.49 -24.98
C SER A 182 -0.54 -10.55 -24.40
N ARG A 183 -1.85 -10.31 -24.50
CA ARG A 183 -2.85 -11.30 -24.11
C ARG A 183 -2.94 -12.36 -25.21
N ARG A 184 -2.55 -13.60 -24.93
CA ARG A 184 -2.85 -14.74 -25.81
C ARG A 184 -4.22 -15.29 -25.42
N GLY A 185 -5.28 -14.56 -25.79
CA GLY A 185 -6.67 -14.96 -25.55
C GLY A 185 -7.16 -14.76 -24.10
N LYS A 186 -8.40 -15.18 -23.85
CA LYS A 186 -8.99 -15.25 -22.50
C LYS A 186 -8.59 -16.59 -21.88
N SER A 187 -8.01 -16.58 -20.69
CA SER A 187 -7.74 -17.78 -19.90
C SER A 187 -8.26 -17.59 -18.47
N LEU A 188 -8.72 -18.67 -17.87
CA LEU A 188 -9.13 -18.74 -16.46
C LEU A 188 -8.01 -19.30 -15.57
N HIS A 189 -6.76 -19.33 -16.06
CA HIS A 189 -5.63 -19.79 -15.27
C HIS A 189 -5.44 -18.94 -14.02
N ILE A 190 -5.10 -19.63 -12.93
CA ILE A 190 -4.96 -19.06 -11.59
C ILE A 190 -3.57 -19.38 -11.09
N ALA A 191 -2.84 -18.36 -10.61
CA ALA A 191 -1.58 -18.56 -9.93
C ALA A 191 -1.73 -18.39 -8.43
N GLY A 192 -1.32 -19.41 -7.66
CA GLY A 192 -1.25 -19.34 -6.21
C GLY A 192 0.15 -19.01 -5.74
N PHE A 193 0.27 -18.17 -4.71
CA PHE A 193 1.56 -17.76 -4.14
C PHE A 193 1.63 -18.01 -2.64
N ASP A 194 2.62 -18.79 -2.21
CA ASP A 194 3.05 -18.88 -0.80
C ASP A 194 4.30 -18.01 -0.57
N LEU A 195 4.16 -17.03 0.33
CA LEU A 195 5.20 -16.04 0.62
C LEU A 195 5.87 -16.35 1.97
N ASN A 196 7.15 -16.72 1.91
CA ASN A 196 7.99 -17.02 3.06
C ASN A 196 9.19 -16.07 3.18
N ALA A 197 9.92 -16.15 4.30
CA ALA A 197 11.00 -15.22 4.59
C ALA A 197 12.23 -15.39 3.68
N ASP A 198 12.48 -16.64 3.27
CA ASP A 198 13.62 -17.16 2.49
C ASP A 198 13.24 -17.67 1.10
N ARG A 199 11.95 -17.76 0.77
CA ARG A 199 11.48 -18.28 -0.53
C ARG A 199 10.12 -17.74 -0.93
N ILE A 200 9.82 -17.85 -2.22
CA ILE A 200 8.47 -17.70 -2.78
C ILE A 200 8.17 -18.95 -3.61
N ASN A 201 7.05 -19.60 -3.30
CA ASN A 201 6.52 -20.72 -4.06
C ASN A 201 5.32 -20.22 -4.87
N MET A 202 5.28 -20.56 -6.15
CA MET A 202 4.21 -20.22 -7.06
C MET A 202 3.75 -21.49 -7.77
N VAL A 203 2.44 -21.63 -7.94
CA VAL A 203 1.81 -22.67 -8.77
C VAL A 203 0.91 -22.01 -9.79
N ILE A 204 0.63 -22.71 -10.88
CA ILE A 204 -0.33 -22.31 -11.90
C ILE A 204 -1.30 -23.48 -12.10
N ILE A 205 -2.60 -23.21 -12.00
CA ILE A 205 -3.65 -24.19 -12.25
C ILE A 205 -4.59 -23.70 -13.36
N ASN A 206 -5.22 -24.64 -14.06
CA ASN A 206 -6.29 -24.33 -15.01
C ASN A 206 -7.67 -24.24 -14.33
N SER A 207 -8.72 -24.02 -15.12
CA SER A 207 -10.11 -23.96 -14.65
C SER A 207 -10.66 -25.27 -14.09
N SER A 208 -10.03 -26.40 -14.42
CA SER A 208 -10.38 -27.73 -13.88
C SER A 208 -9.68 -28.01 -12.54
N GLY A 209 -8.73 -27.16 -12.14
CA GLY A 209 -7.91 -27.35 -10.94
C GLY A 209 -6.68 -28.23 -11.15
N GLU A 210 -6.36 -28.56 -12.40
CA GLU A 210 -5.16 -29.31 -12.75
C GLU A 210 -3.93 -28.41 -12.62
N LEU A 211 -2.85 -28.97 -12.05
CA LEU A 211 -1.57 -28.29 -11.93
C LEU A 211 -0.90 -28.22 -13.31
N LEU A 212 -0.72 -27.01 -13.83
CA LEU A 212 -0.04 -26.77 -15.10
C LEU A 212 1.47 -26.62 -14.90
N ASP A 213 1.89 -25.89 -13.87
CA ASP A 213 3.31 -25.66 -13.56
C ASP A 213 3.49 -25.14 -12.13
N PHE A 214 4.72 -25.19 -11.61
CA PHE A 214 5.12 -24.54 -10.38
C PHE A 214 6.56 -24.03 -10.44
N LYS A 215 6.85 -22.96 -9.70
CA LYS A 215 8.20 -22.39 -9.57
C LYS A 215 8.48 -22.04 -8.12
N VAL A 216 9.74 -22.26 -7.73
CA VAL A 216 10.25 -21.87 -6.41
C VAL A 216 11.44 -20.94 -6.62
N LYS A 217 11.39 -19.75 -6.03
CA LYS A 217 12.53 -18.84 -5.93
C LYS A 217 13.05 -18.87 -4.51
N HIS A 218 14.25 -19.43 -4.34
CA HIS A 218 14.92 -19.58 -3.04
C HIS A 218 16.00 -18.51 -2.88
N PHE A 219 16.10 -17.92 -1.69
CA PHE A 219 17.05 -16.86 -1.35
C PHE A 219 17.40 -16.93 0.15
N PRO A 220 18.03 -18.02 0.62
CA PRO A 220 18.23 -18.29 2.04
C PRO A 220 19.12 -17.25 2.73
N GLU A 221 20.03 -16.63 1.98
CA GLU A 221 20.96 -15.59 2.42
C GLU A 221 20.25 -14.39 3.05
N VAL A 222 19.03 -14.06 2.60
CA VAL A 222 18.28 -12.89 3.13
C VAL A 222 17.88 -13.06 4.59
N THR A 223 17.94 -14.29 5.11
CA THR A 223 17.61 -14.61 6.50
C THR A 223 18.84 -14.74 7.40
N GLN A 224 20.05 -14.70 6.83
CA GLN A 224 21.31 -14.76 7.58
C GLN A 224 21.46 -13.56 8.52
N HIS A 225 22.31 -13.73 9.54
CA HIS A 225 22.61 -12.66 10.46
C HIS A 225 23.38 -11.54 9.74
N GLY A 226 23.15 -10.29 10.12
CA GLY A 226 23.82 -9.13 9.50
C GLY A 226 23.34 -8.76 8.07
N PHE A 227 22.52 -9.57 7.40
CA PHE A 227 22.10 -9.27 6.03
C PHE A 227 21.32 -7.95 5.93
N PRO A 228 21.69 -7.02 5.02
CA PRO A 228 21.06 -5.71 4.93
C PRO A 228 19.57 -5.77 4.60
N LYS A 229 18.74 -5.07 5.38
CA LYS A 229 17.27 -5.10 5.26
C LYS A 229 16.78 -4.64 3.89
N GLU A 230 17.33 -3.55 3.36
CA GLU A 230 16.93 -3.02 2.05
C GLU A 230 17.33 -3.96 0.91
N ARG A 231 18.51 -4.59 0.98
CA ARG A 231 18.94 -5.62 0.03
C ARG A 231 18.02 -6.84 0.07
N ALA A 232 17.63 -7.30 1.26
CA ALA A 232 16.71 -8.43 1.42
C ALA A 232 15.31 -8.12 0.84
N LYS A 233 14.87 -6.87 0.99
CA LYS A 233 13.61 -6.40 0.39
C LYS A 233 13.71 -6.37 -1.14
N ASP A 234 14.80 -5.88 -1.69
CA ASP A 234 15.03 -5.82 -3.13
C ASP A 234 15.01 -7.22 -3.77
N ILE A 235 15.78 -8.17 -3.22
CA ILE A 235 15.81 -9.57 -3.69
C ILE A 235 14.40 -10.18 -3.72
N ARG A 236 13.64 -10.04 -2.63
CA ARG A 236 12.26 -10.54 -2.56
C ARG A 236 11.33 -9.90 -3.57
N LEU A 237 11.43 -8.59 -3.78
CA LEU A 237 10.59 -7.87 -4.74
C LEU A 237 10.95 -8.22 -6.19
N LYS A 238 12.24 -8.44 -6.48
CA LYS A 238 12.70 -8.91 -7.78
C LYS A 238 12.17 -10.32 -8.06
N ALA A 239 12.38 -11.26 -7.14
CA ALA A 239 11.87 -12.63 -7.26
C ALA A 239 10.34 -12.68 -7.44
N LEU A 240 9.60 -11.89 -6.66
CA LEU A 240 8.15 -11.76 -6.81
C LEU A 240 7.75 -11.21 -8.19
N SER A 241 8.43 -10.16 -8.68
CA SER A 241 8.14 -9.59 -10.00
C SER A 241 8.44 -10.58 -11.12
N GLU A 242 9.54 -11.34 -11.03
CA GLU A 242 9.90 -12.38 -12.00
C GLU A 242 8.83 -13.48 -12.07
N LEU A 243 8.37 -13.96 -10.92
CA LEU A 243 7.31 -14.98 -10.86
C LEU A 243 5.97 -14.45 -11.38
N ILE A 244 5.63 -13.19 -11.10
CA ILE A 244 4.42 -12.57 -11.67
C ILE A 244 4.54 -12.45 -13.19
N ASP A 245 5.69 -12.04 -13.70
CA ASP A 245 5.93 -11.95 -15.15
C ASP A 245 5.86 -13.34 -15.79
N TYR A 246 6.44 -14.37 -15.16
CA TYR A 246 6.34 -15.77 -15.58
C TYR A 246 4.87 -16.22 -15.68
N ALA A 247 4.10 -16.10 -14.61
CA ALA A 247 2.67 -16.46 -14.63
C ALA A 247 1.88 -15.70 -15.71
N CYS A 248 2.22 -14.42 -15.98
CA CYS A 248 1.60 -13.68 -17.07
C CYS A 248 1.90 -14.29 -18.44
N TYR A 249 3.11 -14.79 -18.70
CA TYR A 249 3.45 -15.52 -19.93
C TYR A 249 2.67 -16.83 -20.09
N HIS A 250 2.24 -17.42 -18.98
CA HIS A 250 1.36 -18.60 -18.95
C HIS A 250 -0.15 -18.25 -18.97
N ASN A 251 -0.49 -17.03 -19.43
CA ASN A 251 -1.86 -16.53 -19.53
C ASN A 251 -2.66 -16.50 -18.22
N VAL A 252 -2.00 -16.46 -17.06
CA VAL A 252 -2.69 -16.34 -15.77
C VAL A 252 -3.50 -15.04 -15.71
N GLU A 253 -4.74 -15.14 -15.26
CA GLU A 253 -5.64 -14.01 -15.07
C GLU A 253 -5.78 -13.62 -13.59
N TYR A 254 -5.81 -14.61 -12.71
CA TYR A 254 -6.02 -14.44 -11.27
C TYR A 254 -4.75 -14.79 -10.48
N PHE A 255 -4.31 -13.88 -9.63
CA PHE A 255 -3.13 -14.02 -8.79
C PHE A 255 -3.56 -14.05 -7.33
N VAL A 256 -3.48 -15.23 -6.72
CA VAL A 256 -4.03 -15.52 -5.39
C VAL A 256 -2.92 -15.55 -4.36
N PHE A 257 -3.09 -14.75 -3.32
CA PHE A 257 -2.19 -14.69 -2.18
C PHE A 257 -2.94 -14.98 -0.88
N GLU A 258 -2.20 -15.33 0.17
CA GLU A 258 -2.78 -15.52 1.49
C GLU A 258 -3.35 -14.21 2.07
N LYS A 259 -4.61 -14.25 2.50
CA LYS A 259 -5.27 -13.18 3.24
C LYS A 259 -4.72 -13.10 4.65
N LEU A 260 -4.06 -11.99 4.98
CA LEU A 260 -3.51 -11.80 6.33
C LEU A 260 -4.63 -11.52 7.36
N GLY A 261 -4.83 -12.46 8.28
CA GLY A 261 -5.70 -12.27 9.44
C GLY A 261 -5.11 -11.36 10.53
N ARG A 262 -5.93 -11.01 11.53
CA ARG A 262 -5.51 -10.24 12.73
C ARG A 262 -4.68 -11.05 13.74
N ARG A 263 -4.26 -12.28 13.40
CA ARG A 263 -3.62 -13.19 14.36
C ARG A 263 -2.32 -12.59 14.89
N ARG A 264 -2.18 -12.54 16.22
CA ARG A 264 -0.90 -12.27 16.89
C ARG A 264 0.11 -13.31 16.40
N ARG A 265 1.31 -12.86 16.02
CA ARG A 265 2.42 -13.76 15.66
C ARG A 265 2.62 -14.75 16.82
N LYS A 266 2.25 -16.01 16.64
CA LYS A 266 2.57 -17.06 17.62
C LYS A 266 4.10 -17.19 17.66
N LYS A 267 4.68 -16.95 18.83
CA LYS A 267 6.11 -17.21 19.05
C LYS A 267 6.29 -18.72 19.14
N THR A 268 7.30 -19.25 18.46
CA THR A 268 7.74 -20.63 18.65
C THR A 268 8.76 -20.68 19.80
N SER A 269 9.14 -21.87 20.27
CA SER A 269 10.23 -22.02 21.25
C SER A 269 11.60 -21.62 20.66
N ASN A 270 11.76 -21.64 19.33
CA ASN A 270 13.02 -21.41 18.66
C ASN A 270 13.29 -19.91 18.38
N ARG A 271 14.32 -19.35 19.03
CA ARG A 271 14.74 -17.94 18.87
C ARG A 271 15.08 -17.57 17.42
N ASN A 272 15.70 -18.47 16.66
CA ASN A 272 16.06 -18.22 15.27
C ASN A 272 14.83 -18.09 14.36
N ILE A 273 13.83 -18.95 14.55
CA ILE A 273 12.56 -18.89 13.80
C ILE A 273 11.82 -17.60 14.14
N ASN A 274 11.72 -17.25 15.42
CA ASN A 274 11.12 -16.00 15.87
C ASN A 274 11.81 -14.76 15.28
N ARG A 275 13.15 -14.78 15.16
CA ARG A 275 13.90 -13.71 14.50
C ARG A 275 13.53 -13.59 13.02
N LYS A 276 13.46 -14.69 12.28
CA LYS A 276 13.07 -14.69 10.85
C LYS A 276 11.65 -14.14 10.68
N LEU A 277 10.70 -14.64 11.46
CA LEU A 277 9.29 -14.22 11.41
C LEU A 277 9.10 -12.74 11.80
N SER A 278 9.85 -12.26 12.81
CA SER A 278 9.74 -10.86 13.24
C SER A 278 10.25 -9.89 12.17
N LYS A 279 11.34 -10.26 11.48
CA LYS A 279 11.97 -9.47 10.41
C LYS A 279 11.25 -9.57 9.07
N PHE A 280 10.44 -10.60 8.81
CA PHE A 280 9.77 -10.78 7.52
C PHE A 280 8.60 -9.79 7.31
N PRO A 281 8.67 -8.89 6.29
CA PRO A 281 7.67 -7.87 6.06
C PRO A 281 6.54 -8.35 5.14
N LYS A 282 5.88 -9.47 5.47
CA LYS A 282 4.86 -10.12 4.61
C LYS A 282 3.77 -9.16 4.10
N LYS A 283 3.22 -8.33 4.98
CA LYS A 283 2.18 -7.33 4.62
C LYS A 283 2.67 -6.33 3.57
N GLN A 284 3.92 -5.90 3.67
CA GLN A 284 4.52 -4.99 2.69
C GLN A 284 4.71 -5.71 1.35
N LEU A 285 5.16 -6.96 1.38
CA LEU A 285 5.34 -7.77 0.17
C LEU A 285 4.00 -7.98 -0.57
N LEU A 286 2.91 -8.28 0.15
CA LEU A 286 1.57 -8.36 -0.44
C LEU A 286 1.08 -7.04 -1.04
N THR A 287 1.36 -5.92 -0.37
CA THR A 287 1.03 -4.59 -0.91
C THR A 287 1.75 -4.35 -2.24
N HIS A 288 3.03 -4.74 -2.33
CA HIS A 288 3.78 -4.67 -3.59
C HIS A 288 3.26 -5.64 -4.63
N ALA A 289 2.92 -6.88 -4.25
CA ALA A 289 2.32 -7.88 -5.14
C ALA A 289 1.07 -7.32 -5.81
N LYS A 290 0.17 -6.70 -5.04
CA LYS A 290 -1.05 -6.08 -5.56
C LYS A 290 -0.78 -5.01 -6.62
N VAL A 291 0.17 -4.12 -6.35
CA VAL A 291 0.60 -3.09 -7.32
C VAL A 291 1.22 -3.76 -8.55
N MET A 292 2.08 -4.76 -8.36
CA MET A 292 2.75 -5.45 -9.45
C MET A 292 1.74 -6.16 -10.36
N VAL A 293 0.77 -6.88 -9.82
CA VAL A 293 -0.29 -7.56 -10.57
C VAL A 293 -1.17 -6.56 -11.32
N ALA A 294 -1.59 -5.47 -10.67
CA ALA A 294 -2.38 -4.42 -11.31
C ALA A 294 -1.63 -3.77 -12.49
N LYS A 295 -0.32 -3.55 -12.37
CA LYS A 295 0.53 -3.06 -13.48
C LYS A 295 0.58 -4.02 -14.68
N ARG A 296 0.26 -5.31 -14.51
CA ARG A 296 0.14 -6.27 -15.61
C ARG A 296 -1.28 -6.36 -16.18
N GLY A 297 -2.22 -5.55 -15.67
CA GLY A 297 -3.62 -5.63 -16.06
C GLY A 297 -4.30 -6.93 -15.61
N LYS A 298 -3.82 -7.51 -14.49
CA LYS A 298 -4.27 -8.79 -13.93
C LYS A 298 -5.00 -8.59 -12.61
N LYS A 299 -5.68 -9.64 -12.13
CA LYS A 299 -6.53 -9.58 -10.93
C LYS A 299 -5.78 -10.11 -9.71
N PHE A 300 -5.61 -9.26 -8.71
CA PHE A 300 -5.06 -9.65 -7.42
C PHE A 300 -6.17 -10.10 -6.47
N CYS A 301 -6.03 -11.29 -5.91
CA CYS A 301 -7.01 -11.93 -5.06
C CYS A 301 -6.36 -12.36 -3.73
N GLU A 302 -7.12 -12.31 -2.65
CA GLU A 302 -6.68 -12.78 -1.34
C GLU A 302 -7.60 -13.90 -0.86
N GLU A 303 -7.03 -15.04 -0.50
CA GLU A 303 -7.78 -16.18 0.03
C GLU A 303 -7.30 -16.59 1.42
N ASN A 304 -8.24 -17.07 2.23
CA ASN A 304 -7.90 -17.62 3.54
C ASN A 304 -7.25 -19.00 3.35
N PRO A 305 -6.10 -19.26 4.00
CA PRO A 305 -5.52 -20.59 4.05
C PRO A 305 -6.40 -21.43 4.98
N ALA A 306 -7.25 -22.29 4.44
CA ALA A 306 -8.06 -23.21 5.22
C ALA A 306 -8.08 -24.57 4.53
N PHE A 307 -7.50 -25.57 5.18
CA PHE A 307 -7.55 -26.99 4.85
C PHE A 307 -7.16 -27.76 6.11
N SER A 308 -7.64 -29.00 6.26
CA SER A 308 -7.11 -29.86 7.33
C SER A 308 -5.66 -30.23 7.01
N SER A 309 -4.83 -30.42 8.04
CA SER A 309 -3.45 -30.88 7.86
C SER A 309 -3.39 -32.20 7.08
N GLN A 310 -4.38 -33.09 7.29
CA GLN A 310 -4.49 -34.38 6.62
C GLN A 310 -4.77 -34.23 5.12
N ASP A 311 -5.72 -33.37 4.74
CA ASP A 311 -6.03 -33.10 3.32
C ASP A 311 -4.82 -32.50 2.60
N ALA A 312 -4.11 -31.58 3.26
CA ALA A 312 -2.91 -30.97 2.71
C ALA A 312 -1.80 -32.02 2.46
N GLU A 313 -1.61 -32.97 3.37
CA GLU A 313 -0.66 -34.07 3.19
C GLU A 313 -1.05 -35.02 2.06
N LEU A 314 -2.34 -35.34 1.93
CA LEU A 314 -2.87 -36.15 0.83
C LEU A 314 -2.64 -35.47 -0.53
N ILE A 315 -2.93 -34.17 -0.63
CA ILE A 315 -2.68 -33.38 -1.84
C ILE A 315 -1.18 -33.34 -2.16
N ALA A 316 -0.34 -33.09 -1.15
CA ALA A 316 1.11 -33.07 -1.31
C ALA A 316 1.65 -34.40 -1.88
N LYS A 317 1.18 -35.54 -1.33
CA LYS A 317 1.55 -36.88 -1.82
C LYS A 317 1.06 -37.14 -3.24
N LYS A 318 -0.22 -36.82 -3.52
CA LYS A 318 -0.85 -37.05 -4.84
C LYS A 318 -0.16 -36.24 -5.94
N LEU A 319 0.17 -34.98 -5.67
CA LEU A 319 0.80 -34.07 -6.62
C LEU A 319 2.34 -34.09 -6.55
N ARG A 320 2.93 -34.86 -5.62
CA ARG A 320 4.38 -34.93 -5.35
C ARG A 320 5.01 -33.55 -5.14
N LEU A 321 4.34 -32.69 -4.37
CA LEU A 321 4.75 -31.32 -4.09
C LEU A 321 5.32 -31.19 -2.67
N ASP A 322 6.27 -30.27 -2.48
CA ASP A 322 6.68 -29.89 -1.13
C ASP A 322 5.55 -29.12 -0.41
N THR A 323 5.66 -29.00 0.92
CA THR A 323 4.63 -28.38 1.76
C THR A 323 4.29 -26.95 1.37
N HIS A 324 5.28 -26.14 0.97
CA HIS A 324 5.06 -24.74 0.59
C HIS A 324 4.43 -24.61 -0.79
N THR A 325 4.82 -25.46 -1.73
CA THR A 325 4.17 -25.51 -3.05
C THR A 325 2.74 -26.04 -2.95
N THR A 326 2.51 -27.03 -2.08
CA THR A 326 1.15 -27.50 -1.75
C THR A 326 0.28 -26.39 -1.15
N SER A 327 0.84 -25.57 -0.25
CA SER A 327 0.15 -24.39 0.30
C SER A 327 -0.29 -23.41 -0.80
N ALA A 328 0.60 -23.14 -1.76
CA ALA A 328 0.27 -22.30 -2.91
C ALA A 328 -0.84 -22.91 -3.80
N TYR A 329 -0.80 -24.23 -4.04
CA TYR A 329 -1.85 -24.98 -4.76
C TYR A 329 -3.20 -24.87 -4.07
N ILE A 330 -3.23 -25.11 -2.76
CA ILE A 330 -4.43 -25.00 -1.94
C ILE A 330 -5.06 -23.60 -2.07
N LEU A 331 -4.27 -22.53 -2.01
CA LEU A 331 -4.78 -21.17 -2.17
C LEU A 331 -5.43 -20.96 -3.55
N ALA A 332 -4.75 -21.37 -4.62
CA ALA A 332 -5.28 -21.25 -5.98
C ALA A 332 -6.57 -22.07 -6.16
N TYR A 333 -6.59 -23.32 -5.68
CA TYR A 333 -7.73 -24.22 -5.79
C TYR A 333 -8.95 -23.72 -5.01
N ARG A 334 -8.75 -23.15 -3.82
CA ARG A 334 -9.84 -22.54 -3.04
C ARG A 334 -10.45 -21.35 -3.76
N TYR A 335 -9.60 -20.48 -4.32
CA TYR A 335 -10.09 -19.36 -5.10
C TYR A 335 -10.88 -19.85 -6.33
N LEU A 336 -10.39 -20.88 -7.04
CA LEU A 336 -11.12 -21.53 -8.14
C LEU A 336 -12.51 -22.01 -7.70
N LYS A 337 -12.64 -22.65 -6.54
CA LYS A 337 -13.94 -23.08 -6.01
C LYS A 337 -14.85 -21.90 -5.68
N SER A 338 -14.30 -20.81 -5.14
CA SER A 338 -15.06 -19.61 -4.77
C SER A 338 -15.63 -18.83 -5.97
N ILE A 339 -15.02 -18.95 -7.15
CA ILE A 339 -15.51 -18.28 -8.37
C ILE A 339 -16.53 -19.13 -9.14
N ASN A 340 -16.60 -20.43 -8.87
CA ASN A 340 -17.53 -21.37 -9.49
C ASN A 340 -18.79 -21.62 -8.63
N THR A 341 -18.88 -20.96 -7.48
CA THR A 341 -20.06 -20.95 -6.59
C THR A 341 -20.69 -19.57 -6.67
#